data_AF-A0A957PZ15-F1
#
_entry.id   AF-A0A957PZ15-F1
#
_cell.length_a   1.000
_cell.length_b   1.000
_cell.length_c   1.000
_cell.angle_alpha   90.00
_cell.angle_beta   90.00
_cell.angle_gamma   90.00
#
_symmetry.space_group_name_H-M   'P 1'
#
loop_
_entity.id
_entity.type
_entity.pdbx_description
1 polymer ?
#
loop_
_entity_poly.entity_id
_entity_poly.type
_entity_poly.pdbx_seq_one_letter_code
_entity_poly.pdbx_strand_id
1 'polypeptide(L)'
;PLEFCAEMTQVERRLQKYGDYRGCRPMRIDHFNCFTPNVQASHDFFANELGFRTTEYTETDDDRDPPELWAVWMHRKGNVHDLALTNGIGPRLHHTAIWVPTAMDIIHLCDLMSTTGYLASMERGPGRHGISNAFFLYVRDPDGHRIEIYTSDYLTVDPDFEPIRWGLRDAQRQTLWGHAAPKSWFEEGTCFAGVAVQEPQLRAQPIVAN
;
A
#
# COMPACT_ATOMS: atom_id res chain seq x y z
N PRO A 1 -10.83 10.42 -7.12
CA PRO A 1 -12.30 10.19 -7.10
C PRO A 1 -12.63 9.32 -5.88
N LEU A 2 -13.71 9.61 -5.16
CA LEU A 2 -14.17 8.83 -4.01
C LEU A 2 -15.61 8.42 -4.26
N GLU A 3 -15.94 7.18 -3.91
CA GLU A 3 -17.31 6.67 -3.94
C GLU A 3 -17.69 6.25 -2.52
N PHE A 4 -18.84 6.74 -2.05
CA PHE A 4 -19.42 6.36 -0.77
C PHE A 4 -20.75 5.68 -1.02
N CYS A 5 -20.86 4.43 -0.61
CA CYS A 5 -22.07 3.63 -0.76
C CYS A 5 -22.42 2.96 0.57
N ALA A 6 -23.71 2.96 0.91
CA ALA A 6 -24.24 2.21 2.05
C ALA A 6 -24.92 0.89 1.63
N GLU A 7 -25.24 0.76 0.34
CA GLU A 7 -25.94 -0.39 -0.25
C GLU A 7 -25.17 -0.91 -1.45
N MET A 8 -25.13 -2.25 -1.58
CA MET A 8 -24.55 -2.96 -2.70
C MET A 8 -25.31 -4.27 -2.91
N THR A 9 -25.38 -4.77 -4.15
CA THR A 9 -25.95 -6.08 -4.43
C THR A 9 -25.13 -7.15 -3.72
N GLN A 10 -25.78 -7.89 -2.83
CA GLN A 10 -25.13 -8.98 -2.11
C GLN A 10 -24.97 -10.22 -3.00
N VAL A 11 -23.83 -10.89 -2.86
CA VAL A 11 -23.51 -12.14 -3.54
C VAL A 11 -23.20 -13.24 -2.53
N GLU A 12 -23.30 -14.50 -2.96
CA GLU A 12 -22.97 -15.65 -2.10
C GLU A 12 -21.53 -15.56 -1.59
N ARG A 13 -21.33 -15.61 -0.26
CA ARG A 13 -20.00 -15.64 0.35
C ARG A 13 -19.33 -17.01 0.10
N ARG A 14 -18.14 -16.97 -0.51
CA ARG A 14 -17.37 -18.17 -0.87
C ARG A 14 -16.35 -18.63 0.18
N LEU A 15 -16.29 -18.00 1.36
CA LEU A 15 -15.24 -18.19 2.37
C LEU A 15 -15.06 -19.63 2.91
N GLN A 16 -16.06 -20.50 2.74
CA GLN A 16 -16.01 -21.91 3.15
C GLN A 16 -16.10 -22.88 1.95
N LYS A 17 -16.13 -22.35 0.73
CA LYS A 17 -16.20 -23.13 -0.52
C LYS A 17 -14.79 -23.41 -1.03
N TYR A 18 -13.99 -24.13 -0.24
CA TYR A 18 -12.57 -24.37 -0.52
C TYR A 18 -12.29 -25.00 -1.91
N GLY A 19 -13.24 -25.74 -2.49
CA GLY A 19 -13.13 -26.27 -3.86
C GLY A 19 -13.10 -25.19 -4.96
N ASP A 20 -13.56 -23.98 -4.67
CA ASP A 20 -13.58 -22.85 -5.61
C ASP A 20 -12.27 -22.04 -5.56
N TYR A 21 -11.36 -22.32 -4.60
CA TYR A 21 -10.15 -21.51 -4.39
C TYR A 21 -9.13 -21.76 -5.51
N ARG A 22 -8.60 -20.68 -6.08
CA ARG A 22 -7.63 -20.70 -7.19
C ARG A 22 -6.44 -19.78 -6.90
N GLY A 23 -5.29 -20.09 -7.49
CA GLY A 23 -4.07 -19.28 -7.38
C GLY A 23 -3.67 -19.02 -5.93
N CYS A 24 -3.39 -17.75 -5.61
CA CYS A 24 -3.02 -17.29 -4.26
C CYS A 24 -4.19 -17.14 -3.29
N ARG A 25 -5.39 -17.61 -3.65
CA ARG A 25 -6.57 -17.63 -2.78
C ARG A 25 -6.93 -16.24 -2.21
N PRO A 26 -7.20 -15.22 -3.04
CA PRO A 26 -7.67 -13.91 -2.58
C PRO A 26 -8.86 -14.01 -1.62
N MET A 27 -8.80 -13.30 -0.48
CA MET A 27 -9.87 -13.37 0.53
C MET A 27 -10.64 -12.05 0.69
N ARG A 28 -9.96 -10.91 0.59
CA ARG A 28 -10.56 -9.58 0.67
C ARG A 28 -9.73 -8.53 -0.03
N ILE A 29 -10.36 -7.44 -0.43
CA ILE A 29 -9.66 -6.17 -0.68
C ILE A 29 -9.15 -5.68 0.67
N ASP A 30 -7.87 -5.33 0.75
CA ASP A 30 -7.28 -4.85 1.99
C ASP A 30 -7.21 -3.33 2.02
N HIS A 31 -6.59 -2.70 1.03
CA HIS A 31 -6.40 -1.26 1.06
C HIS A 31 -6.11 -0.66 -0.32
N PHE A 32 -6.08 0.67 -0.37
CA PHE A 32 -5.55 1.45 -1.48
C PHE A 32 -4.35 2.25 -1.02
N ASN A 33 -3.39 2.48 -1.92
CA ASN A 33 -2.36 3.48 -1.75
C ASN A 33 -2.43 4.47 -2.90
N CYS A 34 -2.39 5.77 -2.60
CA CYS A 34 -2.45 6.84 -3.58
C CYS A 34 -1.21 7.73 -3.49
N PHE A 35 -0.65 8.09 -4.64
CA PHE A 35 0.25 9.23 -4.72
C PHE A 35 -0.51 10.53 -4.55
N THR A 36 0.03 11.43 -3.72
CA THR A 36 -0.51 12.78 -3.51
C THR A 36 0.61 13.82 -3.53
N PRO A 37 0.38 15.02 -4.12
CA PRO A 37 1.39 16.07 -4.15
C PRO A 37 1.57 16.79 -2.81
N ASN A 38 0.63 16.64 -1.87
CA ASN A 38 0.73 17.16 -0.51
C ASN A 38 0.14 16.15 0.47
N VAL A 39 1.04 15.41 1.13
CA VAL A 39 0.67 14.36 2.09
C VAL A 39 0.02 14.95 3.33
N GLN A 40 0.51 16.06 3.87
CA GLN A 40 -0.06 16.69 5.06
C GLN A 40 -1.52 17.11 4.85
N ALA A 41 -1.82 17.87 3.79
CA ALA A 41 -3.18 18.32 3.49
C ALA A 41 -4.12 17.13 3.22
N SER A 42 -3.60 16.07 2.59
CA SER A 42 -4.38 14.86 2.35
C SER A 42 -4.64 14.10 3.64
N HIS A 43 -3.62 13.93 4.50
CA HIS A 43 -3.75 13.35 5.83
C HIS A 43 -4.79 14.10 6.66
N ASP A 44 -4.71 15.43 6.72
CA ASP A 44 -5.61 16.24 7.53
C ASP A 44 -7.07 16.06 7.09
N PHE A 45 -7.33 15.99 5.79
CA PHE A 45 -8.66 15.68 5.27
C PHE A 45 -9.15 14.28 5.71
N PHE A 46 -8.36 13.23 5.49
CA PHE A 46 -8.80 11.87 5.82
C PHE A 46 -8.89 11.63 7.32
N ALA A 47 -7.93 12.13 8.10
CA ALA A 47 -7.85 11.92 9.53
C ALA A 47 -8.86 12.79 10.29
N ASN A 48 -8.87 14.10 10.03
CA ASN A 48 -9.66 15.05 10.83
C ASN A 48 -11.11 15.15 10.35
N GLU A 49 -11.36 15.05 9.03
CA GLU A 49 -12.71 15.24 8.47
C GLU A 49 -13.44 13.90 8.23
N LEU A 50 -12.73 12.85 7.83
CA LEU A 50 -13.32 11.52 7.53
C LEU A 50 -13.09 10.47 8.64
N GLY A 51 -12.35 10.83 9.68
CA GLY A 51 -12.16 10.01 10.88
C GLY A 51 -11.23 8.81 10.70
N PHE A 52 -10.35 8.80 9.69
CA PHE A 52 -9.28 7.80 9.62
C PHE A 52 -8.32 7.97 10.79
N ARG A 53 -7.82 6.86 11.35
CA ARG A 53 -6.76 6.90 12.37
C ARG A 53 -5.43 6.56 11.72
N THR A 54 -4.38 7.30 12.03
CA THR A 54 -3.03 7.00 11.56
C THR A 54 -2.45 5.87 12.38
N THR A 55 -1.88 4.85 11.72
CA THR A 55 -1.23 3.71 12.37
C THR A 55 0.27 3.80 12.23
N GLU A 56 0.75 4.23 11.06
CA GLU A 56 2.16 4.43 10.78
C GLU A 56 2.37 5.62 9.86
N TYR A 57 3.55 6.23 9.96
CA TYR A 57 3.92 7.34 9.08
C TYR A 57 5.42 7.41 8.85
N THR A 58 5.77 8.02 7.72
CA THR A 58 7.14 8.43 7.40
C THR A 58 7.21 9.94 7.33
N GLU A 59 8.25 10.51 7.92
CA GLU A 59 8.57 11.93 7.80
C GLU A 59 10.02 12.17 7.37
N THR A 60 10.34 13.40 7.01
CA THR A 60 11.71 13.82 6.68
C THR A 60 12.68 13.66 7.85
N ASP A 61 13.95 13.32 7.55
CA ASP A 61 15.02 13.15 8.53
C ASP A 61 16.00 14.35 8.62
N ASP A 62 15.68 15.47 7.98
CA ASP A 62 16.50 16.67 8.06
C ASP A 62 16.11 17.56 9.26
N ASP A 63 16.92 18.57 9.56
CA ASP A 63 16.76 19.44 10.73
C ASP A 63 15.58 20.44 10.62
N ARG A 64 14.58 20.16 9.76
CA ARG A 64 13.41 21.03 9.62
C ARG A 64 12.47 20.86 10.81
N ASP A 65 11.82 21.96 11.20
CA ASP A 65 10.87 21.99 12.31
C ASP A 65 9.59 22.74 11.89
N PRO A 66 8.43 22.06 11.79
CA PRO A 66 8.23 20.61 12.04
C PRO A 66 8.75 19.72 10.89
N PRO A 67 9.05 18.43 11.16
CA PRO A 67 9.24 17.43 10.11
C PRO A 67 8.03 17.36 9.17
N GLU A 68 8.28 17.08 7.89
CA GLU A 68 7.20 16.97 6.90
C GLU A 68 6.88 15.51 6.61
N LEU A 69 5.58 15.19 6.55
CA LEU A 69 5.11 13.86 6.19
C LEU A 69 5.48 13.51 4.74
N TRP A 70 6.14 12.37 4.58
CA TRP A 70 6.43 11.79 3.27
C TRP A 70 5.43 10.69 2.89
N ALA A 71 4.92 9.93 3.86
CA ALA A 71 3.83 9.00 3.64
C ALA A 71 3.09 8.70 4.95
N VAL A 72 1.82 8.33 4.85
CA VAL A 72 0.98 7.92 5.99
C VAL A 72 0.16 6.68 5.66
N TRP A 73 -0.08 5.86 6.68
CA TRP A 73 -0.93 4.67 6.65
C TRP A 73 -2.05 4.88 7.65
N MET A 74 -3.30 4.79 7.18
CA MET A 74 -4.46 5.14 7.99
C MET A 74 -5.60 4.14 7.81
N HIS A 75 -6.37 3.90 8.87
CA HIS A 75 -7.38 2.86 8.91
C HIS A 75 -8.72 3.31 9.53
N ARG A 76 -9.74 2.49 9.25
CA ARG A 76 -11.10 2.48 9.82
C ARG A 76 -11.47 1.08 10.30
N LYS A 77 -11.06 0.01 9.60
CA LYS A 77 -11.51 -1.38 9.84
C LYS A 77 -10.68 -2.20 10.84
N GLY A 78 -9.64 -1.63 11.44
CA GLY A 78 -8.82 -2.29 12.48
C GLY A 78 -7.61 -3.09 12.00
N ASN A 79 -7.30 -3.07 10.71
CA ASN A 79 -6.00 -3.49 10.17
C ASN A 79 -5.04 -2.28 10.09
N VAL A 80 -3.81 -2.45 9.61
CA VAL A 80 -2.85 -1.33 9.57
C VAL A 80 -3.37 -0.17 8.72
N HIS A 81 -4.00 -0.42 7.57
CA HIS A 81 -4.55 0.67 6.75
C HIS A 81 -5.70 0.25 5.85
N ASP A 82 -6.66 1.16 5.66
CA ASP A 82 -7.62 1.15 4.56
C ASP A 82 -7.10 2.02 3.40
N LEU A 83 -6.36 3.08 3.75
CA LEU A 83 -5.78 4.04 2.82
C LEU A 83 -4.35 4.38 3.25
N ALA A 84 -3.43 4.30 2.29
CA ALA A 84 -2.11 4.90 2.39
C ALA A 84 -1.97 6.08 1.42
N LEU A 85 -1.21 7.08 1.83
CA LEU A 85 -0.89 8.24 1.02
C LEU A 85 0.61 8.38 0.92
N THR A 86 1.12 8.41 -0.29
CA THR A 86 2.56 8.46 -0.57
C THR A 86 2.88 9.76 -1.32
N ASN A 87 3.93 10.46 -0.90
CA ASN A 87 4.38 11.65 -1.62
C ASN A 87 4.80 11.29 -3.05
N GLY A 88 4.37 12.08 -4.03
CA GLY A 88 4.75 11.91 -5.43
C GLY A 88 3.84 12.69 -6.37
N ILE A 89 4.12 12.61 -7.68
CA ILE A 89 3.25 13.20 -8.70
C ILE A 89 1.86 12.59 -8.55
N GLY A 90 0.85 13.43 -8.33
CA GLY A 90 -0.49 12.97 -7.97
C GLY A 90 -1.59 13.98 -8.27
N PRO A 91 -2.87 13.60 -8.14
CA PRO A 91 -3.33 12.33 -7.59
C PRO A 91 -3.19 11.18 -8.61
N ARG A 92 -2.59 10.06 -8.16
CA ARG A 92 -2.52 8.79 -8.92
C ARG A 92 -2.73 7.62 -7.98
N LEU A 93 -3.28 6.52 -8.48
CA LEU A 93 -3.33 5.25 -7.75
C LEU A 93 -1.94 4.62 -7.76
N HIS A 94 -1.36 4.42 -6.57
CA HIS A 94 -0.10 3.69 -6.44
C HIS A 94 -0.34 2.19 -6.56
N HIS A 95 -1.29 1.64 -5.81
CA HIS A 95 -1.71 0.24 -5.90
C HIS A 95 -3.04 -0.01 -5.21
N THR A 96 -3.67 -1.13 -5.56
CA THR A 96 -4.74 -1.78 -4.79
C THR A 96 -4.18 -3.05 -4.18
N ALA A 97 -4.52 -3.32 -2.92
CA ALA A 97 -4.03 -4.49 -2.21
C ALA A 97 -5.10 -5.55 -1.97
N ILE A 98 -4.71 -6.81 -2.10
CA ILE A 98 -5.53 -7.99 -1.87
C ILE A 98 -4.90 -8.82 -0.77
N TRP A 99 -5.69 -9.12 0.26
CA TRP A 99 -5.25 -9.96 1.37
C TRP A 99 -5.38 -11.45 1.03
N VAL A 100 -4.36 -12.23 1.36
CA VAL A 100 -4.32 -13.69 1.20
C VAL A 100 -4.03 -14.41 2.53
N PRO A 101 -4.42 -15.70 2.68
CA PRO A 101 -4.38 -16.39 3.96
C PRO A 101 -3.00 -16.44 4.62
N THR A 102 -1.95 -16.72 3.84
CA THR A 102 -0.60 -16.92 4.38
C THR A 102 0.49 -16.46 3.43
N ALA A 103 1.70 -16.30 3.95
CA ALA A 103 2.87 -16.02 3.12
C ALA A 103 3.13 -17.12 2.06
N MET A 104 2.74 -18.37 2.34
CA MET A 104 2.89 -19.47 1.37
C MET A 104 1.97 -19.31 0.16
N ASP A 105 0.84 -18.62 0.29
CA ASP A 105 -0.03 -18.29 -0.84
C ASP A 105 0.64 -17.28 -1.79
N ILE A 106 1.43 -16.36 -1.23
CA ILE A 106 2.24 -15.42 -2.00
C ILE A 106 3.39 -16.14 -2.70
N ILE A 107 4.10 -17.03 -1.99
CA ILE A 107 5.17 -17.84 -2.59
C ILE A 107 4.62 -18.71 -3.73
N HIS A 108 3.46 -19.35 -3.53
CA HIS A 108 2.81 -20.12 -4.58
C HIS A 108 2.47 -19.28 -5.82
N LEU A 109 2.10 -18.01 -5.64
CA LEU A 109 1.89 -17.09 -6.76
C LEU A 109 3.17 -16.83 -7.54
N CYS A 110 4.29 -16.58 -6.84
CA CYS A 110 5.59 -16.41 -7.48
C CYS A 110 5.95 -17.62 -8.35
N ASP A 111 5.79 -18.84 -7.81
CA ASP A 111 6.07 -20.08 -8.53
C ASP A 111 5.17 -20.24 -9.77
N LEU A 112 3.87 -19.95 -9.63
CA LEU A 112 2.93 -19.98 -10.75
C LEU A 112 3.35 -19.00 -11.85
N MET A 113 3.59 -17.73 -11.50
CA MET A 113 3.97 -16.68 -12.45
C MET A 113 5.26 -17.00 -13.20
N SER A 114 6.20 -17.72 -12.56
CA SER A 114 7.47 -18.15 -13.17
C SER A 114 7.30 -19.07 -14.39
N THR A 115 6.17 -19.77 -14.50
CA THR A 115 5.94 -20.77 -15.56
C THR A 115 4.75 -20.46 -16.46
N THR A 116 3.93 -19.46 -16.13
CA THR A 116 2.71 -19.11 -16.87
C THR A 116 2.85 -17.88 -17.77
N GLY A 117 4.08 -17.40 -18.02
CA GLY A 117 4.33 -16.22 -18.85
C GLY A 117 4.12 -14.87 -18.16
N TYR A 118 3.92 -14.87 -16.84
CA TYR A 118 3.69 -13.66 -16.04
C TYR A 118 4.90 -13.26 -15.17
N LEU A 119 6.04 -13.93 -15.30
CA LEU A 119 7.24 -13.63 -14.49
C LEU A 119 7.64 -12.15 -14.57
N ALA A 120 7.60 -11.56 -15.77
CA ALA A 120 7.92 -10.14 -15.98
C ALA A 120 6.91 -9.17 -15.33
N SER A 121 5.73 -9.66 -14.94
CA SER A 121 4.74 -8.87 -14.19
C SER A 121 5.08 -8.75 -12.71
N MET A 122 6.02 -9.53 -12.16
CA MET A 122 6.50 -9.38 -10.79
C MET A 122 7.41 -8.14 -10.70
N GLU A 123 6.94 -7.09 -10.03
CA GLU A 123 7.69 -5.83 -9.94
C GLU A 123 8.61 -5.79 -8.71
N ARG A 124 8.10 -6.17 -7.54
CA ARG A 124 8.81 -6.01 -6.27
C ARG A 124 8.40 -7.09 -5.28
N GLY A 125 9.39 -7.73 -4.66
CA GLY A 125 9.21 -8.77 -3.66
C GLY A 125 9.38 -10.19 -4.23
N PRO A 126 8.92 -11.23 -3.52
CA PRO A 126 8.22 -11.12 -2.23
C PRO A 126 9.14 -10.60 -1.12
N GLY A 127 8.57 -9.99 -0.09
CA GLY A 127 9.35 -9.42 1.01
C GLY A 127 8.53 -9.20 2.28
N ARG A 128 9.22 -8.78 3.34
CA ARG A 128 8.61 -8.30 4.58
C ARG A 128 8.73 -6.80 4.63
N HIS A 129 7.63 -6.07 4.78
CA HIS A 129 7.70 -4.64 5.04
C HIS A 129 8.17 -4.38 6.48
N GLY A 130 8.90 -3.28 6.69
CA GLY A 130 9.01 -2.70 8.03
C GLY A 130 7.66 -2.10 8.40
N ILE A 131 7.23 -1.11 7.61
CA ILE A 131 5.89 -0.53 7.74
C ILE A 131 4.80 -1.58 7.52
N SER A 132 3.84 -1.66 8.41
CA SER A 132 2.78 -2.66 8.51
C SER A 132 3.20 -4.08 8.88
N ASN A 133 4.51 -4.36 8.93
CA ASN A 133 5.08 -5.69 9.17
C ASN A 133 4.56 -6.78 8.21
N ALA A 134 3.90 -6.44 7.11
CA ALA A 134 3.25 -7.43 6.26
C ALA A 134 4.20 -8.15 5.31
N PHE A 135 3.83 -9.37 4.93
CA PHE A 135 4.45 -10.09 3.82
C PHE A 135 3.76 -9.64 2.53
N PHE A 136 4.56 -9.21 1.55
CA PHE A 136 4.05 -8.56 0.36
C PHE A 136 4.66 -9.12 -0.92
N LEU A 137 3.94 -8.95 -2.02
CA LEU A 137 4.42 -9.03 -3.39
C LEU A 137 3.68 -7.97 -4.21
N TYR A 138 4.40 -7.19 -5.02
CA TYR A 138 3.80 -6.29 -6.01
C TYR A 138 3.89 -6.89 -7.40
N VAL A 139 2.76 -6.91 -8.09
CA VAL A 139 2.64 -7.35 -9.48
C VAL A 139 1.99 -6.26 -10.33
N ARG A 140 2.17 -6.35 -11.66
CA ARG A 140 1.50 -5.51 -12.65
C ARG A 140 0.49 -6.30 -13.46
N ASP A 141 -0.71 -5.75 -13.62
CA ASP A 141 -1.68 -6.26 -14.57
C ASP A 141 -1.31 -5.88 -16.02
N PRO A 142 -2.06 -6.34 -17.04
CA PRO A 142 -1.75 -6.06 -18.44
C PRO A 142 -1.76 -4.57 -18.84
N ASP A 143 -2.48 -3.72 -18.09
CA ASP A 143 -2.53 -2.26 -18.30
C ASP A 143 -1.47 -1.52 -17.48
N GLY A 144 -0.66 -2.26 -16.71
CA GLY A 144 0.39 -1.71 -15.85
C GLY A 144 -0.12 -1.21 -14.50
N HIS A 145 -1.37 -1.50 -14.12
CA HIS A 145 -1.86 -1.20 -12.78
C HIS A 145 -1.17 -2.12 -11.76
N ARG A 146 -0.74 -1.52 -10.65
CA ARG A 146 -0.04 -2.25 -9.59
C ARG A 146 -1.03 -2.87 -8.61
N ILE A 147 -0.83 -4.15 -8.34
CA ILE A 147 -1.58 -4.91 -7.35
C ILE A 147 -0.59 -5.40 -6.30
N GLU A 148 -0.90 -5.16 -5.04
CA GLU A 148 -0.19 -5.77 -3.92
C GLU A 148 -0.92 -7.03 -3.45
N ILE A 149 -0.18 -8.11 -3.27
CA ILE A 149 -0.64 -9.31 -2.57
C ILE A 149 -0.05 -9.27 -1.18
N TYR A 150 -0.91 -9.29 -0.17
CA TYR A 150 -0.59 -8.82 1.18
C TYR A 150 -1.08 -9.81 2.25
N THR A 151 -0.33 -9.98 3.34
CA THR A 151 -0.79 -10.78 4.49
C THR A 151 0.05 -10.52 5.74
N SER A 152 -0.45 -10.95 6.90
CA SER A 152 0.27 -10.94 8.19
C SER A 152 0.68 -9.54 8.66
N ASP A 153 -0.22 -8.57 8.53
CA ASP A 153 -0.18 -7.33 9.30
C ASP A 153 -0.68 -7.57 10.73
N TYR A 154 -0.92 -6.49 11.47
CA TYR A 154 -1.33 -6.57 12.87
C TYR A 154 -2.60 -5.75 13.14
N LEU A 155 -3.23 -6.06 14.27
CA LEU A 155 -4.50 -5.46 14.68
C LEU A 155 -4.27 -4.09 15.33
N THR A 156 -5.06 -3.09 14.93
CA THR A 156 -4.96 -1.69 15.38
C THR A 156 -6.29 -1.17 15.97
N VAL A 157 -7.14 -2.07 16.45
CA VAL A 157 -8.50 -1.72 16.91
C VAL A 157 -8.50 -0.83 18.14
N ASP A 158 -7.50 -0.96 19.02
CA ASP A 158 -7.41 -0.23 20.27
C ASP A 158 -7.35 1.29 20.00
N PRO A 159 -8.19 2.10 20.69
CA PRO A 159 -8.35 3.52 20.40
C PRO A 159 -7.11 4.35 20.73
N ASP A 160 -6.27 3.86 21.63
CA ASP A 160 -5.03 4.46 22.12
C ASP A 160 -3.78 3.89 21.43
N PHE A 161 -3.93 3.19 20.30
CA PHE A 161 -2.80 2.82 19.47
C PHE A 161 -2.07 4.08 18.98
N GLU A 162 -0.85 4.29 19.46
CA GLU A 162 0.00 5.41 19.06
C GLU A 162 0.68 5.11 17.71
N PRO A 163 0.69 6.07 16.76
CA PRO A 163 1.28 5.84 15.45
C PRO A 163 2.78 5.52 15.49
N ILE A 164 3.21 4.51 14.72
CA ILE A 164 4.64 4.18 14.59
C ILE A 164 5.29 5.12 13.57
N ARG A 165 6.30 5.87 14.04
CA ARG A 165 7.13 6.74 13.22
C ARG A 165 8.28 5.97 12.56
N TRP A 166 8.49 6.23 11.27
CA TRP A 166 9.68 5.78 10.53
C TRP A 166 10.45 6.96 9.93
N GLY A 167 11.77 6.93 10.08
CA GLY A 167 12.65 7.88 9.38
C GLY A 167 12.73 7.56 7.89
N LEU A 168 12.69 8.59 7.03
CA LEU A 168 12.68 8.44 5.56
C LEU A 168 13.83 7.56 5.02
N ARG A 169 15.01 7.67 5.65
CA ARG A 169 16.28 7.01 5.33
C ARG A 169 16.52 5.74 6.14
N ASP A 170 15.57 5.30 6.97
CA ASP A 170 15.67 3.99 7.59
C ASP A 170 15.58 2.90 6.51
N ALA A 171 16.64 2.10 6.39
CA ALA A 171 16.75 1.05 5.39
C ALA A 171 15.74 -0.09 5.59
N GLN A 172 15.26 -0.30 6.82
CA GLN A 172 14.29 -1.34 7.15
C GLN A 172 12.85 -0.88 6.99
N ARG A 173 12.60 0.43 6.88
CA ARG A 173 11.26 1.03 6.73
C ARG A 173 10.44 0.38 5.63
N GLN A 174 10.99 0.31 4.42
CA GLN A 174 10.25 -0.18 3.26
C GLN A 174 10.32 -1.70 3.11
N THR A 175 11.50 -2.28 3.34
CA THR A 175 11.70 -3.73 3.30
C THR A 175 12.56 -4.11 4.50
N LEU A 176 11.98 -4.81 5.47
CA LEU A 176 12.63 -5.20 6.72
C LEU A 176 13.91 -6.03 6.47
N TRP A 177 13.93 -6.81 5.39
CA TRP A 177 15.06 -7.64 4.99
C TRP A 177 16.08 -6.92 4.09
N GLY A 178 15.93 -5.62 3.86
CA GLY A 178 16.93 -4.79 3.18
C GLY A 178 16.95 -4.85 1.65
N HIS A 179 16.03 -5.56 0.98
CA HIS A 179 15.92 -5.47 -0.49
C HIS A 179 15.47 -4.07 -0.89
N ALA A 180 16.27 -3.42 -1.74
CA ALA A 180 15.96 -2.10 -2.26
C ALA A 180 14.73 -2.14 -3.17
N ALA A 181 13.85 -1.15 -3.04
CA ALA A 181 12.69 -1.02 -3.92
C ALA A 181 13.12 -0.49 -5.29
N PRO A 182 12.58 -1.03 -6.40
CA PRO A 182 12.90 -0.57 -7.74
C PRO A 182 12.39 0.86 -7.95
N LYS A 183 13.05 1.60 -8.85
CA LYS A 183 12.67 2.97 -9.21
C LYS A 183 11.21 3.09 -9.68
N SER A 184 10.72 2.09 -10.42
CA SER A 184 9.33 2.00 -10.89
C SER A 184 8.32 2.09 -9.74
N TRP A 185 8.65 1.58 -8.55
CA TRP A 185 7.78 1.62 -7.37
C TRP A 185 7.54 3.05 -6.90
N PHE A 186 8.54 3.94 -7.01
CA PHE A 186 8.43 5.33 -6.60
C PHE A 186 7.84 6.26 -7.66
N GLU A 187 8.07 5.96 -8.94
CA GLU A 187 7.73 6.89 -10.03
C GLU A 187 6.43 6.54 -10.75
N GLU A 188 6.12 5.26 -10.87
CA GLU A 188 4.99 4.80 -11.67
C GLU A 188 3.73 4.63 -10.81
N GLY A 189 2.65 5.23 -11.29
CA GLY A 189 1.31 5.14 -10.70
C GLY A 189 0.26 5.38 -11.78
N THR A 190 -0.95 4.90 -11.53
CA THR A 190 -2.07 4.96 -12.49
C THR A 190 -2.81 6.27 -12.36
N CYS A 191 -3.01 6.99 -13.48
CA CYS A 191 -3.79 8.22 -13.49
C CYS A 191 -5.28 7.95 -13.26
N PHE A 192 -5.94 8.81 -12.48
CA PHE A 192 -7.38 8.78 -12.38
C PHE A 192 -8.01 9.44 -13.61
N ALA A 193 -9.05 8.81 -14.18
CA ALA A 193 -9.74 9.32 -15.36
C ALA A 193 -10.25 10.75 -15.14
N GLY A 194 -9.91 11.66 -16.06
CA GLY A 194 -10.36 13.06 -16.01
C GLY A 194 -9.72 13.92 -14.91
N VAL A 195 -8.70 13.43 -14.20
CA VAL A 195 -8.03 14.17 -13.12
C VAL A 195 -6.60 14.52 -13.52
N ALA A 196 -6.29 15.82 -13.53
CA ALA A 196 -4.93 16.30 -13.81
C ALA A 196 -3.99 16.04 -12.64
N VAL A 197 -2.75 15.67 -12.94
CA VAL A 197 -1.68 15.46 -11.95
C VAL A 197 -0.90 16.75 -11.69
N GLN A 198 -0.24 16.80 -10.53
CA GLN A 198 0.59 17.91 -10.07
C GLN A 198 1.91 17.37 -9.50
N GLU A 199 2.96 18.19 -9.54
CA GLU A 199 4.24 17.90 -8.91
C GLU A 199 4.13 17.89 -7.37
N PRO A 200 4.89 17.03 -6.68
CA PRO A 200 4.91 17.02 -5.22
C PRO A 200 5.51 18.30 -4.66
N GLN A 201 4.91 18.82 -3.59
CA GLN A 201 5.41 19.98 -2.85
C GLN A 201 6.68 19.62 -2.08
N LEU A 202 6.73 18.42 -1.51
CA LEU A 202 7.91 17.89 -0.84
C LEU A 202 8.82 17.18 -1.86
N ARG A 203 10.08 17.62 -1.95
CA ARG A 203 11.09 17.05 -2.87
C ARG A 203 12.06 16.05 -2.20
N ALA A 204 11.79 15.63 -0.97
CA ALA A 204 12.62 14.67 -0.26
C ALA A 204 12.56 13.28 -0.90
N GLN A 205 13.72 12.69 -1.17
CA GLN A 205 13.83 11.38 -1.82
C GLN A 205 14.19 10.28 -0.80
N PRO A 206 13.50 9.13 -0.84
CA PRO A 206 13.86 7.96 -0.03
C PRO A 206 15.08 7.24 -0.62
N ILE A 207 15.54 6.19 0.06
CA ILE A 207 16.50 5.23 -0.51
C ILE A 207 15.82 4.48 -1.66
N VAL A 208 16.44 4.52 -2.85
CA VAL A 208 15.98 3.84 -4.07
C VAL A 208 17.07 2.88 -4.53
N ALA A 209 16.71 1.73 -5.10
CA ALA A 209 17.67 0.84 -5.76
C ALA A 209 18.42 1.59 -6.88
N ASN A 210 19.73 1.38 -6.99
CA ASN A 210 20.54 1.89 -8.09
C ASN A 210 20.12 1.30 -9.44
#